data_AF-A0A520HZU8-F1
#
_entry.id   AF-A0A520HZU8-F1
#
_cell.length_a   1.000
_cell.length_b   1.000
_cell.length_c   1.000
_cell.angle_alpha   90.00
_cell.angle_beta   90.00
_cell.angle_gamma   90.00
#
_symmetry.space_group_name_H-M   'P 1'
#
loop_
_entity.id
_entity.type
_entity.pdbx_description
1 polymer ?
#
loop_
_entity_poly.entity_id
_entity_poly.type
_entity_poly.pdbx_seq_one_letter_code
_entity_poly.pdbx_strand_id
1 'polypeptide(L)'
;MGSFSPIHLLVLAVVAILLLGGGRFSNLMGDVAKGVKNFKKGMAEQDEDAPAKRLESKAQSHAEPAFDRDGNKTRDGVRDER
;
A
#
# COMPACT_ATOMS: atom_id res chain seq x y z
N MET A 1 9.71 -38.94 7.03
CA MET A 1 8.52 -38.18 7.49
C MET A 1 8.94 -36.73 7.70
N GLY A 2 8.94 -35.92 6.64
CA GLY A 2 9.54 -34.56 6.61
C GLY A 2 8.57 -33.54 6.03
N SER A 3 7.33 -33.58 6.49
CA SER A 3 6.15 -32.93 5.90
C SER A 3 6.03 -31.42 6.15
N PHE A 4 7.09 -30.75 6.61
CA PHE A 4 7.08 -29.29 6.82
C PHE A 4 8.22 -28.60 6.08
N SER A 5 8.41 -28.96 4.81
CA SER A 5 9.32 -28.23 3.95
C SER A 5 8.78 -26.80 3.74
N PRO A 6 9.64 -25.77 3.82
CA PRO A 6 9.28 -24.37 3.50
C PRO A 6 8.57 -24.21 2.14
N ILE A 7 8.81 -25.15 1.22
CA ILE A 7 8.14 -25.25 -0.08
C ILE A 7 6.62 -25.34 0.06
N HIS A 8 6.10 -26.07 1.05
CA HIS A 8 4.65 -26.22 1.26
C HIS A 8 3.99 -24.89 1.66
N LEU A 9 4.65 -24.12 2.52
CA LEU A 9 4.17 -22.79 2.92
C LEU A 9 4.18 -21.81 1.73
N LEU A 10 5.19 -21.89 0.88
CA LEU A 10 5.26 -21.08 -0.34
C LEU A 10 4.11 -21.42 -1.29
N VAL A 11 3.87 -22.70 -1.55
CA VAL A 11 2.74 -23.14 -2.41
C VAL A 11 1.40 -22.70 -1.82
N LEU A 12 1.20 -22.84 -0.50
CA LEU A 12 -0.02 -22.40 0.17
C LEU A 12 -0.22 -20.88 0.04
N ALA A 13 0.85 -20.08 0.21
CA ALA A 13 0.79 -18.64 0.05
C ALA A 13 0.40 -18.23 -1.38
N VAL A 14 0.97 -18.90 -2.39
CA VAL A 14 0.65 -18.66 -3.80
C VAL A 14 -0.83 -18.97 -4.08
N VAL A 15 -1.32 -20.12 -3.62
CA VAL A 15 -2.74 -20.51 -3.77
C VAL A 15 -3.66 -19.52 -3.04
N ALA A 16 -3.30 -19.09 -1.84
CA ALA A 16 -4.08 -18.10 -1.10
C ALA A 16 -4.19 -16.77 -1.85
N ILE A 17 -3.10 -16.27 -2.45
CA ILE A 17 -3.11 -15.03 -3.25
C ILE A 17 -3.96 -15.18 -4.51
N LEU A 18 -3.91 -16.35 -5.18
CA LEU A 18 -4.74 -16.65 -6.35
C LEU A 18 -6.24 -16.67 -6.00
N LEU A 19 -6.62 -17.25 -4.85
CA LEU A 19 -8.00 -17.30 -4.39
C LEU A 19 -8.52 -15.94 -3.91
N LEU A 20 -7.68 -15.16 -3.24
CA LEU A 20 -8.05 -13.84 -2.72
C LEU A 20 -8.05 -12.75 -3.79
N GLY A 21 -7.27 -12.93 -4.87
CA GLY A 21 -7.07 -11.96 -5.93
C GLY A 21 -6.15 -10.81 -5.51
N GLY A 22 -5.30 -10.34 -6.44
CA GLY A 22 -4.27 -9.33 -6.16
C GLY A 22 -4.80 -8.01 -5.58
N GLY A 23 -6.04 -7.63 -5.91
CA GLY A 23 -6.66 -6.39 -5.43
C GLY A 23 -7.03 -6.39 -3.94
N ARG A 24 -7.45 -7.54 -3.37
CA ARG A 24 -7.79 -7.65 -1.95
C ARG A 24 -6.55 -7.89 -1.09
N PHE A 25 -5.60 -8.69 -1.60
CA PHE A 25 -4.35 -8.97 -0.90
C PHE A 25 -3.50 -7.70 -0.71
N SER A 26 -3.40 -6.83 -1.73
CA SER A 26 -2.58 -5.61 -1.65
C SER A 26 -3.10 -4.58 -0.63
N ASN A 27 -4.43 -4.38 -0.57
CA ASN A 27 -5.04 -3.52 0.44
C ASN A 27 -4.86 -4.08 1.86
N LEU A 28 -5.06 -5.39 2.05
CA LEU A 28 -4.91 -6.03 3.35
C LEU A 28 -3.44 -6.06 3.81
N MET A 29 -2.50 -6.34 2.89
CA MET A 29 -1.06 -6.30 3.16
C MET A 29 -0.62 -4.89 3.56
N GLY A 30 -1.18 -3.84 2.96
CA GLY A 30 -0.90 -2.44 3.30
C GLY A 30 -1.34 -2.08 4.73
N ASP A 31 -2.53 -2.53 5.15
CA ASP A 31 -3.03 -2.29 6.51
C ASP A 31 -2.28 -3.11 7.56
N VAL A 32 -1.95 -4.37 7.24
CA VAL A 32 -1.11 -5.22 8.10
C VAL A 32 0.31 -4.66 8.21
N ALA A 33 0.90 -4.18 7.11
CA ALA A 33 2.24 -3.57 7.12
C ALA A 33 2.29 -2.30 7.98
N LYS A 34 1.25 -1.46 7.93
CA LYS A 34 1.13 -0.29 8.82
C LYS A 34 0.98 -0.72 10.28
N GLY A 35 0.15 -1.72 10.58
CA GLY A 35 -0.02 -2.25 11.93
C GLY A 35 1.27 -2.81 12.53
N VAL A 36 1.99 -3.65 11.77
CA VAL A 36 3.26 -4.24 12.21
C VAL A 36 4.37 -3.19 12.30
N LYS A 37 4.42 -2.19 11.40
CA LYS A 37 5.39 -1.08 11.47
C LYS A 37 5.17 -0.22 12.72
N ASN A 38 3.92 0.06 13.08
CA ASN A 38 3.57 0.81 14.28
C ASN A 38 3.85 0.01 15.55
N PHE A 39 3.60 -1.30 15.53
CA PHE A 39 3.95 -2.19 16.63
C PHE A 39 5.46 -2.23 16.86
N LYS A 40 6.25 -2.34 15.77
CA LYS A 40 7.71 -2.34 15.86
C LYS A 40 8.26 -0.97 16.30
N LYS A 41 7.70 0.14 15.81
CA LYS A 41 8.04 1.48 16.31
C LYS A 41 7.72 1.63 17.79
N GLY A 42 6.54 1.23 18.25
CA GLY A 42 6.15 1.33 19.66
C GLY A 42 7.02 0.47 20.59
N MET A 43 7.51 -0.68 20.12
CA MET A 43 8.47 -1.50 20.87
C MET A 43 9.88 -0.91 20.86
N ALA A 44 10.33 -0.37 19.72
CA ALA A 44 11.62 0.29 19.61
C ALA A 44 11.68 1.62 20.40
N GLU A 45 10.56 2.34 20.52
CA GLU A 45 10.42 3.55 21.33
C GLU A 45 10.49 3.26 22.85
N GLN A 46 10.29 2.02 23.30
CA GLN A 46 10.53 1.64 24.70
C GLN A 46 12.01 1.33 24.99
N ASP A 47 12.80 0.96 23.98
CA ASP A 47 14.23 0.66 24.12
C ASP A 47 15.14 1.86 23.82
N GLU A 48 14.67 2.86 23.04
CA GLU A 48 15.46 4.04 22.68
C GLU A 48 14.68 5.34 22.94
N ASP A 49 15.06 6.06 24.02
CA ASP A 49 14.69 7.46 24.26
C ASP A 49 15.13 8.36 23.08
N ALA A 50 14.30 8.48 22.02
CA ALA A 50 14.45 9.52 20.99
C ALA A 50 13.14 9.81 20.23
N PRO A 51 12.73 11.09 20.05
CA PRO A 51 11.45 11.46 19.45
C PRO A 51 11.53 11.42 17.91
N ALA A 52 11.39 10.24 17.30
CA ALA A 52 11.45 10.07 15.85
C ALA A 52 10.07 9.97 15.18
N LYS A 53 9.50 11.16 14.98
CA LYS A 53 8.67 11.53 13.82
C LYS A 53 7.31 10.83 13.75
N ARG A 54 6.30 11.64 14.12
CA ARG A 54 4.90 11.65 13.62
C ARG A 54 4.68 10.62 12.53
N LEU A 55 3.85 9.62 12.83
CA LEU A 55 3.18 8.78 11.85
C LEU A 55 2.67 9.67 10.71
N GLU A 56 3.41 9.69 9.60
CA GLU A 56 3.01 10.33 8.37
C GLU A 56 1.77 9.61 7.86
N SER A 57 0.62 10.18 8.22
CA SER A 57 -0.63 10.06 7.49
C SER A 57 -0.46 10.69 6.11
N LYS A 58 0.39 10.07 5.28
CA LYS A 58 0.62 10.38 3.86
C LYS A 58 0.32 9.16 2.97
N ALA A 59 -0.47 8.22 3.49
CA ALA A 59 -0.92 7.03 2.73
C ALA A 59 -2.44 7.03 2.50
N GLN A 60 -3.06 8.22 2.40
CA GLN A 60 -4.47 8.37 2.02
C GLN A 60 -4.73 9.44 0.94
N SER A 61 -3.69 9.92 0.26
CA SER A 61 -3.85 10.77 -0.93
C SER A 61 -2.94 10.31 -2.06
N HIS A 62 -3.13 9.07 -2.53
CA HIS A 62 -2.87 8.70 -3.93
C HIS A 62 -3.45 7.31 -4.23
N ALA A 63 -4.77 7.22 -4.17
CA ALA A 63 -5.51 6.20 -4.93
C ALA A 63 -6.59 6.94 -5.71
N GLU A 64 -6.20 7.98 -6.47
CA GLU A 64 -6.96 8.32 -7.66
C GLU A 64 -6.70 7.20 -8.67
N PRO A 65 -7.73 6.49 -9.14
CA PRO A 65 -7.59 5.64 -10.31
C PRO A 65 -7.23 6.57 -11.47
N ALA A 66 -5.98 6.53 -11.92
CA ALA A 66 -5.56 7.16 -13.16
C ALA A 66 -6.10 6.34 -14.34
N PHE A 67 -7.42 6.38 -14.52
CA PHE A 67 -8.14 5.97 -15.71
C PHE A 67 -9.18 7.04 -16.04
N ASP A 68 -8.73 8.25 -16.33
CA ASP A 68 -9.42 9.14 -17.24
C ASP A 68 -8.50 9.38 -18.43
N ARG A 69 -8.66 8.45 -19.38
CA ARG A 69 -8.35 8.69 -20.78
C ARG A 69 -9.42 9.66 -21.29
N ASP A 70 -8.97 10.66 -22.03
CA ASP A 70 -9.75 11.37 -23.05
C ASP A 70 -10.63 12.54 -22.58
N GLY A 71 -10.27 13.75 -23.03
CA GLY A 71 -11.27 14.80 -23.29
C GLY A 71 -10.93 16.21 -22.84
N ASN A 72 -10.28 16.96 -23.75
CA ASN A 72 -10.45 18.41 -23.91
C ASN A 72 -9.64 19.35 -22.99
N LYS A 73 -8.32 19.46 -23.24
CA LYS A 73 -7.47 20.59 -22.80
C LYS A 73 -7.18 21.59 -23.92
N THR A 74 -8.17 21.95 -24.73
CA THR A 74 -7.89 22.87 -25.87
C THR A 74 -9.03 23.82 -26.18
N ARG A 75 -9.49 24.66 -25.22
CA ARG A 75 -10.36 25.82 -25.55
C ARG A 75 -10.15 27.13 -24.77
N ASP A 76 -9.20 27.23 -23.83
CA ASP A 76 -9.10 28.43 -22.96
C ASP A 76 -7.91 29.36 -23.26
N GLY A 77 -7.62 29.69 -24.53
CA GLY A 77 -6.43 30.51 -24.82
C GLY A 77 -6.48 31.53 -25.97
N VAL A 78 -7.56 31.64 -26.75
CA VAL A 78 -7.56 32.52 -27.94
C VAL A 78 -8.93 33.14 -28.25
N ARG A 79 -9.59 33.78 -27.27
CA ARG A 79 -10.74 34.67 -27.59
C ARG A 79 -10.97 35.83 -26.62
N ASP A 80 -9.94 36.24 -25.91
CA ASP A 80 -9.88 37.57 -25.33
C ASP A 80 -8.61 38.22 -25.91
N GLU A 81 -8.71 39.48 -26.36
CA GLU A 81 -7.65 40.31 -26.97
C GLU A 81 -7.49 40.37 -28.51
N ARG A 82 -8.56 40.53 -29.30
CA ARG A 82 -8.58 41.43 -30.49
C ARG A 82 -9.99 41.62 -31.03
#